data_AF-A0A9Q3GN78-F1
#
_entry.id   AF-A0A9Q3GN78-F1
#
_cell.length_a   1.000
_cell.length_b   1.000
_cell.length_c   1.000
_cell.angle_alpha   90.00
_cell.angle_beta   90.00
_cell.angle_gamma   90.00
#
_symmetry.space_group_name_H-M   'P 1'
#
loop_
_entity.id
_entity.type
_entity.pdbx_description
1 polymer ?
#
loop_
_entity_poly.entity_id
_entity_poly.type
_entity_poly.pdbx_seq_one_letter_code
_entity_poly.pdbx_strand_id
1 'polypeptide(L)'
;MSSFLGYASYYRTHINKLAHITSSLYKLCSKDVVFEITKERRNSYDSIKQQLTNAPVLILPDFELPFKLYIDAACSQGLGAALHQRQTADGEPREGVICYISRQLKDSESRYGATQTECLFLVWALEKLHYYLEGSVFEVYTD
;
A
#
# COMPACT_ATOMS: atom_id res chain seq x y z
N MET A 1 18.97 -6.04 -8.84
CA MET A 1 17.79 -5.17 -8.62
C MET A 1 16.51 -5.97 -8.55
N SER A 2 16.24 -6.87 -9.51
CA SER A 2 15.03 -7.71 -9.54
C SER A 2 14.86 -8.61 -8.30
N SER A 3 15.95 -9.15 -7.73
CA SER A 3 15.91 -9.92 -6.48
C SER A 3 15.50 -9.07 -5.27
N PHE A 4 16.00 -7.85 -5.16
CA PHE A 4 15.62 -6.91 -4.10
C PHE A 4 14.16 -6.49 -4.20
N LEU A 5 13.67 -6.21 -5.41
CA LEU A 5 12.25 -5.88 -5.62
C LEU A 5 11.35 -7.07 -5.31
N GLY A 6 11.78 -8.30 -5.62
CA GLY A 6 11.09 -9.52 -5.19
C GLY A 6 10.98 -9.62 -3.66
N TYR A 7 12.08 -9.34 -2.95
CA TYR A 7 12.08 -9.33 -1.48
C TYR A 7 11.16 -8.22 -0.91
N ALA A 8 11.25 -7.00 -1.42
CA ALA A 8 10.37 -5.91 -1.01
C ALA A 8 8.88 -6.23 -1.29
N SER A 9 8.59 -6.90 -2.41
CA SER A 9 7.25 -7.35 -2.76
C SER A 9 6.70 -8.41 -1.81
N TYR A 10 7.57 -9.24 -1.21
CA TYR A 10 7.16 -10.22 -0.19
C TYR A 10 6.59 -9.51 1.05
N TYR A 11 7.23 -8.42 1.50
CA TYR A 11 6.81 -7.61 2.63
C TYR A 11 5.88 -6.45 2.26
N ARG A 12 5.19 -6.53 1.11
CA ARG A 12 4.34 -5.42 0.62
C ARG A 12 3.27 -4.96 1.61
N THR A 13 2.81 -5.86 2.48
CA THR A 13 1.79 -5.57 3.50
C THR A 13 2.31 -4.72 4.64
N HIS A 14 3.62 -4.58 4.79
CA HIS A 14 4.29 -3.81 5.83
C HIS A 14 4.80 -2.45 5.34
N ILE A 15 4.78 -2.21 4.02
CA ILE A 15 5.37 -1.02 3.40
C ILE A 15 4.26 -0.15 2.85
N ASN A 16 4.14 1.05 3.39
CA ASN A 16 3.16 2.01 2.92
C ASN A 16 3.58 2.53 1.53
N LYS A 17 2.62 2.57 0.60
CA LYS A 17 2.82 3.05 -0.79
C LYS A 17 4.00 2.37 -1.51
N LEU A 18 4.26 1.08 -1.26
CA LEU A 18 5.34 0.34 -1.92
C LEU A 18 5.29 0.46 -3.45
N ALA A 19 4.10 0.36 -4.04
CA ALA A 19 3.91 0.45 -5.48
C ALA A 19 4.42 1.78 -6.06
N HIS A 20 4.27 2.88 -5.31
CA HIS A 20 4.79 4.18 -5.68
C HIS A 20 6.32 4.21 -5.62
N ILE A 21 6.90 3.77 -4.50
CA ILE A 21 8.36 3.82 -4.28
C ILE A 21 9.11 2.92 -5.26
N THR A 22 8.54 1.77 -5.61
CA THR A 22 9.16 0.82 -6.54
C THR A 22 8.98 1.19 -8.01
N SER A 23 8.13 2.16 -8.35
CA SER A 23 7.85 2.55 -9.74
C SER A 23 9.10 2.97 -10.53
N SER A 24 9.94 3.81 -9.92
CA SER A 24 11.19 4.28 -10.50
C SER A 24 12.23 3.16 -10.63
N LEU A 25 12.16 2.17 -9.74
CA LEU A 25 13.06 1.03 -9.68
C LEU A 25 12.67 -0.08 -10.67
N TYR A 26 11.38 -0.32 -10.89
CA TYR A 26 10.92 -1.26 -11.92
C TYR A 26 11.28 -0.79 -13.33
N LYS A 27 11.27 0.52 -13.59
CA LYS A 27 11.74 1.10 -14.86
C LYS A 27 13.21 0.78 -15.17
N LEU A 28 14.06 0.58 -14.16
CA LEU A 28 15.46 0.16 -14.33
C LEU A 28 15.61 -1.32 -14.73
N CYS A 29 14.58 -2.14 -14.49
CA CYS A 29 14.59 -3.56 -14.84
C CYS A 29 14.14 -3.83 -16.28
N SER A 30 13.71 -2.79 -17.01
CA SER A 30 13.32 -2.88 -18.42
C SER A 30 14.53 -3.05 -19.33
N LYS A 31 14.38 -3.85 -20.40
CA LYS A 31 15.46 -4.24 -21.31
C LYS A 31 16.10 -3.06 -22.06
N ASP A 32 15.35 -1.98 -22.26
CA ASP A 32 15.75 -0.84 -23.10
C ASP A 32 16.22 0.39 -22.30
N VAL A 33 16.50 0.24 -21.00
CA VAL A 33 16.86 1.35 -20.10
C VAL A 33 18.29 1.21 -19.60
N VAL A 34 19.07 2.28 -19.73
CA VAL A 34 20.42 2.36 -19.15
C VAL A 34 20.31 2.30 -17.63
N PHE A 35 21.06 1.38 -17.02
CA PHE A 35 21.10 1.24 -15.57
C PHE A 35 21.83 2.43 -14.94
N GLU A 36 21.05 3.42 -14.49
CA GLU A 36 21.57 4.62 -13.83
C GLU A 36 20.92 4.83 -12.46
N ILE A 37 21.73 4.85 -11.40
CA ILE A 37 21.25 5.17 -10.05
C ILE A 37 21.31 6.69 -9.87
N THR A 38 20.21 7.35 -10.24
CA THR A 38 20.00 8.77 -9.92
C THR A 38 19.76 8.97 -8.43
N LYS A 39 19.89 10.21 -7.95
CA LYS A 39 19.61 10.57 -6.55
C LYS A 39 18.21 10.15 -6.11
N GLU A 40 17.22 10.32 -6.98
CA GLU A 40 15.82 9.93 -6.72
C GLU A 40 15.69 8.41 -6.52
N ARG A 41 16.27 7.61 -7.43
CA ARG A 41 16.25 6.14 -7.34
C ARG A 41 16.97 5.62 -6.10
N ARG A 42 18.07 6.28 -5.71
CA ARG A 42 18.78 5.97 -4.47
C ARG A 42 17.92 6.27 -3.24
N ASN A 43 17.23 7.41 -3.21
CA ASN A 43 16.29 7.74 -2.14
C ASN A 43 15.14 6.72 -2.04
N SER A 44 14.58 6.28 -3.17
CA SER A 44 13.55 5.22 -3.18
C SER A 44 14.09 3.90 -2.59
N TYR A 45 15.30 3.51 -2.98
CA TYR A 45 15.94 2.29 -2.47
C TYR A 45 16.21 2.37 -0.96
N ASP A 46 16.74 3.50 -0.48
CA ASP A 46 17.01 3.70 0.94
C ASP A 46 15.72 3.82 1.76
N SER A 47 14.66 4.42 1.21
CA SER A 47 13.34 4.47 1.84
C SER A 47 12.74 3.08 2.05
N ILE A 48 12.84 2.19 1.05
CA ILE A 48 12.38 0.79 1.19
C ILE A 48 13.16 0.09 2.31
N LYS A 49 14.48 0.28 2.37
CA LYS A 49 15.29 -0.29 3.46
C LYS A 49 14.85 0.22 4.82
N GLN A 50 14.66 1.52 4.96
CA GLN A 50 14.20 2.12 6.22
C GLN A 50 12.83 1.60 6.63
N GLN A 51 11.88 1.46 5.70
CA GLN A 51 10.55 0.92 6.00
C GLN A 51 10.60 -0.58 6.33
N LEU A 52 11.52 -1.34 5.75
CA LEU A 52 11.74 -2.75 6.12
C LEU A 52 12.37 -2.89 7.50
N THR A 53 13.27 -1.99 7.91
CA THR A 53 13.93 -2.03 9.23
C THR A 53 13.07 -1.42 10.33
N ASN A 54 12.28 -0.39 10.01
CA ASN A 54 11.38 0.30 10.93
C ASN A 54 9.93 -0.08 10.64
N ALA A 55 9.70 -1.31 10.22
CA ALA A 55 8.36 -1.76 9.81
C ALA A 55 7.36 -1.44 10.92
N PRO A 56 6.23 -0.78 10.60
CA PRO A 56 5.20 -0.52 11.59
C PRO A 56 4.80 -1.84 12.23
N VAL A 57 4.58 -1.81 13.55
CA VAL A 57 4.07 -2.96 14.29
C VAL A 57 2.69 -3.26 13.75
N LEU A 58 2.60 -4.20 12.82
CA LEU A 58 1.31 -4.66 12.33
C LEU A 58 0.63 -5.42 13.47
N ILE A 59 -0.63 -5.10 13.69
CA ILE A 59 -1.45 -5.79 14.69
C ILE A 59 -2.13 -7.00 14.05
N LEU A 60 -2.38 -8.03 14.87
CA LEU A 60 -3.18 -9.17 14.44
C LEU A 60 -4.64 -8.73 14.31
N PRO A 61 -5.35 -9.12 13.23
CA PRO A 61 -6.75 -8.78 13.06
C PRO A 61 -7.62 -9.52 14.07
N ASP A 62 -8.62 -8.83 14.61
CA ASP A 62 -9.69 -9.39 15.43
C ASP A 62 -11.01 -9.29 14.66
N PHE A 63 -11.56 -10.42 14.22
CA PHE A 63 -12.76 -10.43 13.37
C PHE A 63 -14.05 -10.07 14.12
N GLU A 64 -14.01 -9.98 15.46
CA GLU A 64 -15.15 -9.54 16.27
C GLU A 64 -15.27 -8.02 16.34
N LEU A 65 -14.21 -7.29 15.96
CA LEU A 65 -14.15 -5.83 16.00
C LEU A 65 -14.28 -5.21 14.61
N PRO A 66 -14.87 -4.00 14.49
CA PRO A 66 -15.02 -3.35 13.20
C PRO A 66 -13.67 -2.94 12.61
N PHE A 67 -13.53 -3.10 11.30
CA PHE A 67 -12.35 -2.65 10.56
C PHE A 67 -12.52 -1.20 10.07
N LYS A 68 -11.40 -0.52 9.85
CA LYS A 68 -11.34 0.78 9.20
C LYS A 68 -10.45 0.71 7.97
N LEU A 69 -11.00 1.00 6.81
CA LEU A 69 -10.26 1.04 5.56
C LEU A 69 -9.98 2.49 5.19
N TYR A 70 -8.71 2.87 5.23
CA TYR A 70 -8.24 4.17 4.74
C TYR A 70 -7.79 4.04 3.30
N ILE A 71 -8.35 4.86 2.43
CA ILE A 71 -8.01 4.95 1.02
C ILE A 71 -7.33 6.30 0.77
N ASP A 72 -6.17 6.25 0.10
CA ASP A 72 -5.45 7.43 -0.39
C ASP A 72 -5.10 7.18 -1.87
N ALA A 73 -5.88 7.83 -2.74
CA ALA A 73 -5.77 7.69 -4.19
C ALA A 73 -5.16 8.95 -4.80
N ALA A 74 -3.86 8.92 -5.10
CA ALA A 74 -3.21 10.02 -5.83
C ALA A 74 -3.40 9.85 -7.34
N CYS A 75 -4.17 10.77 -7.94
CA CYS A 75 -4.60 10.82 -9.35
C CYS A 75 -3.52 10.53 -10.41
N SER A 76 -2.23 10.73 -10.12
CA SER A 76 -1.16 10.63 -11.13
C SER A 76 -0.02 9.65 -10.82
N GLN A 77 0.04 9.05 -9.63
CA GLN A 77 1.29 8.39 -9.18
C GLN A 77 1.11 7.00 -8.56
N GLY A 78 -0.11 6.63 -8.14
CA GLY A 78 -0.40 5.31 -7.61
C GLY A 78 -1.40 5.36 -6.47
N LEU A 79 -1.88 4.17 -6.10
CA LEU A 79 -2.98 4.00 -5.17
C LEU A 79 -2.48 3.26 -3.92
N GLY A 80 -2.87 3.72 -2.73
CA GLY A 80 -2.53 3.11 -1.46
C GLY A 80 -3.75 3.01 -0.54
N ALA A 81 -3.88 1.89 0.15
CA ALA A 81 -4.87 1.70 1.21
C ALA A 81 -4.20 1.08 2.43
N ALA A 82 -4.73 1.42 3.60
CA ALA A 82 -4.31 0.84 4.86
C ALA A 82 -5.55 0.30 5.57
N LEU A 83 -5.50 -0.97 5.94
CA LEU A 83 -6.51 -1.59 6.79
C LEU A 83 -6.08 -1.40 8.24
N HIS A 84 -6.92 -0.74 9.00
CA HIS A 84 -6.72 -0.39 10.40
C HIS A 84 -7.77 -1.08 11.26
N GLN A 85 -7.44 -1.24 12.53
CA GLN A 85 -8.40 -1.67 13.53
C GLN A 85 -8.09 -1.01 14.87
N ARG A 86 -9.15 -0.64 15.58
CA ARG A 86 -9.04 -0.13 16.95
C ARG A 86 -9.09 -1.32 17.90
N GLN A 87 -7.97 -1.59 18.57
CA GLN A 87 -7.85 -2.67 19.54
C GLN A 87 -7.32 -2.14 20.87
N THR A 88 -7.66 -2.81 21.96
CA THR A 88 -7.08 -2.49 23.27
C THR A 88 -5.76 -3.24 23.41
N ALA A 89 -4.65 -2.51 23.44
CA ALA A 89 -3.32 -3.05 23.72
C ALA A 89 -2.79 -2.42 25.01
N ASP A 90 -2.32 -3.24 25.94
CA ASP A 90 -1.83 -2.80 27.26
C ASP A 90 -2.87 -1.99 28.08
N GLY A 91 -4.17 -2.28 27.90
CA GLY A 91 -5.26 -1.58 28.59
C GLY A 91 -5.70 -0.26 27.94
N GLU A 92 -5.04 0.19 26.87
CA GLU A 92 -5.36 1.42 26.17
C GLU A 92 -5.88 1.16 24.75
N PRO A 93 -6.95 1.84 24.29
CA PRO A 93 -7.43 1.71 22.92
C PRO A 93 -6.42 2.37 21.96
N ARG A 94 -5.80 1.55 21.11
CA ARG A 94 -4.90 2.02 20.05
C ARG A 94 -5.46 1.62 18.69
N GLU A 95 -5.28 2.50 17.72
CA GLU A 95 -5.52 2.15 16.32
C GLU A 95 -4.23 1.59 15.73
N GLY A 96 -4.26 0.30 15.40
CA GLY A 96 -3.14 -0.38 14.77
C GLY A 96 -3.42 -0.63 13.30
N VAL A 97 -2.35 -0.70 12.51
CA VAL A 97 -2.45 -1.09 11.10
C VAL A 97 -2.35 -2.61 11.01
N ILE A 98 -3.28 -3.24 10.30
CA ILE A 98 -3.27 -4.67 10.01
C ILE A 98 -2.44 -4.94 8.76
N CYS A 99 -2.68 -4.18 7.69
CA CYS A 99 -1.93 -4.31 6.45
C CYS A 99 -2.02 -3.07 5.56
N TYR A 100 -0.97 -2.85 4.78
CA TYR A 100 -0.97 -1.92 3.66
C TYR A 100 -1.19 -2.66 2.35
N ILE A 101 -1.94 -2.05 1.44
CA ILE A 101 -2.08 -2.49 0.06
C ILE A 101 -1.77 -1.31 -0.85
N SER A 102 -1.07 -1.57 -1.95
CA SER A 102 -0.82 -0.55 -2.94
C SER A 102 -0.72 -1.15 -4.33
N ARG A 103 -1.10 -0.38 -5.35
CA ARG A 103 -0.89 -0.74 -6.75
C ARG A 103 -0.63 0.50 -7.60
N GLN A 104 0.03 0.28 -8.73
CA GLN A 104 0.16 1.31 -9.76
C GLN A 104 -1.12 1.35 -10.61
N LEU A 105 -1.44 2.54 -11.11
CA LEU A 105 -2.47 2.74 -12.12
C LEU A 105 -2.01 2.16 -13.46
N LYS A 106 -2.95 1.54 -14.19
CA LYS A 106 -2.74 1.22 -15.60
C LYS A 106 -2.83 2.49 -16.44
N ASP A 107 -2.25 2.48 -17.64
CA ASP A 107 -2.30 3.61 -18.59
C ASP A 107 -3.74 4.02 -18.97
N SER A 108 -4.69 3.08 -18.90
CA SER A 108 -6.11 3.39 -19.10
C SER A 108 -6.73 4.10 -17.89
N GLU A 109 -6.33 3.69 -16.69
CA GLU A 109 -6.85 4.19 -15.42
C GLU A 109 -6.24 5.56 -15.06
N SER A 110 -5.02 5.87 -15.55
CA SER A 110 -4.37 7.16 -15.33
C SER A 110 -5.06 8.35 -16.01
N ARG A 111 -6.04 8.09 -16.88
CA ARG A 111 -6.87 9.10 -17.54
C ARG A 111 -8.17 9.40 -16.79
N TYR A 112 -8.45 8.67 -15.71
CA TYR A 112 -9.63 8.88 -14.89
C TYR A 112 -9.52 10.16 -14.06
N GLY A 113 -10.66 10.78 -13.77
CA GLY A 113 -10.71 11.85 -12.77
C GLY A 113 -10.43 11.32 -11.35
N ALA A 114 -10.22 12.22 -10.39
CA ALA A 114 -9.95 11.86 -9.00
C ALA A 114 -11.04 10.94 -8.41
N THR A 115 -12.31 11.36 -8.49
CA THR A 115 -13.47 10.59 -8.00
C THR A 115 -13.62 9.21 -8.64
N GLN A 116 -13.34 9.10 -9.95
CA GLN A 116 -13.38 7.82 -10.65
C GLN A 116 -12.26 6.88 -10.19
N THR A 117 -11.09 7.47 -9.91
CA THR A 117 -9.91 6.75 -9.43
C THR A 117 -10.11 6.25 -8.01
N GLU A 118 -10.66 7.08 -7.12
CA GLU A 118 -11.05 6.70 -5.75
C GLU A 118 -12.06 5.54 -5.77
N CYS A 119 -13.13 5.64 -6.58
CA CYS A 119 -14.15 4.59 -6.67
C CYS A 119 -13.56 3.26 -7.20
N LEU A 120 -12.75 3.33 -8.26
CA LEU A 120 -12.02 2.16 -8.77
C LEU A 120 -11.15 1.53 -7.68
N PHE A 121 -10.51 2.36 -6.87
CA PHE A 121 -9.63 1.88 -5.82
C PHE A 121 -10.39 1.28 -4.64
N LEU A 122 -11.53 1.85 -4.26
CA LEU A 122 -12.43 1.26 -3.29
C LEU A 122 -12.83 -0.15 -3.69
N VAL A 123 -13.31 -0.35 -4.91
CA VAL A 123 -13.68 -1.67 -5.42
C VAL A 123 -12.48 -2.63 -5.37
N TRP A 124 -11.33 -2.19 -5.85
CA TRP A 124 -10.11 -3.01 -5.82
C TRP A 124 -9.65 -3.36 -4.39
N ALA A 125 -9.73 -2.42 -3.45
CA ALA A 125 -9.33 -2.62 -2.07
C ALA A 125 -10.26 -3.62 -1.37
N LEU A 126 -11.58 -3.55 -1.63
CA LEU A 126 -12.55 -4.52 -1.14
C LEU A 126 -12.31 -5.92 -1.71
N GLU A 127 -12.05 -6.04 -3.01
CA GLU A 127 -11.70 -7.33 -3.63
C GLU A 127 -10.40 -7.90 -3.05
N LYS A 128 -9.39 -7.05 -2.80
CA LYS A 128 -8.11 -7.49 -2.25
C LYS A 128 -8.19 -7.86 -0.79
N LEU A 129 -8.96 -7.14 0.02
CA LEU A 129 -9.11 -7.35 1.46
C LEU A 129 -10.35 -8.18 1.79
N HIS A 130 -10.94 -8.85 0.81
CA HIS A 130 -12.15 -9.66 0.96
C HIS A 130 -12.02 -10.66 2.12
N TYR A 131 -10.87 -11.30 2.26
CA TYR A 131 -10.57 -12.25 3.33
C TYR A 131 -10.56 -11.64 4.75
N TYR A 132 -10.52 -10.31 4.88
CA TYR A 132 -10.70 -9.61 6.15
C TYR A 132 -12.08 -8.99 6.30
N LEU A 133 -12.65 -8.46 5.22
CA LEU A 133 -13.84 -7.62 5.25
C LEU A 133 -15.15 -8.41 5.06
N GLU A 134 -15.07 -9.60 4.47
CA GLU A 134 -16.27 -10.43 4.24
C GLU A 134 -16.91 -10.85 5.57
N GLY A 135 -18.18 -10.51 5.75
CA GLY A 135 -18.94 -10.84 6.96
C GLY A 135 -18.69 -9.91 8.16
N SER A 136 -17.75 -8.96 8.05
CA SER A 136 -17.44 -8.00 9.10
C SER A 136 -18.06 -6.62 8.82
N VAL A 137 -18.35 -5.87 9.88
CA VAL A 137 -18.71 -4.45 9.77
C VAL A 137 -17.43 -3.63 9.63
N PHE A 138 -17.39 -2.72 8.66
CA PHE A 138 -16.22 -1.86 8.47
C PHE A 138 -16.62 -0.46 8.01
N GLU A 139 -15.74 0.50 8.28
CA GLU A 139 -15.85 1.89 7.87
C GLU A 139 -14.83 2.19 6.77
N VAL A 140 -15.21 2.97 5.78
CA VAL A 140 -14.33 3.40 4.69
C VAL A 140 -14.11 4.91 4.80
N TYR A 141 -12.85 5.30 4.77
CA TYR A 141 -12.41 6.70 4.79
C TYR A 141 -11.71 7.00 3.47
N THR A 142 -12.28 7.93 2.71
CA THR A 142 -11.78 8.44 1.42
C THR A 142 -12.05 9.95 1.35
N ASP A 143 -11.35 10.67 0.49
CA ASP A 143 -11.51 12.10 0.23
C ASP A 143 -12.73 12.47 -0.62
#